data_AF-A0A526ZIC2-F1
#
_entry.id   AF-A0A526ZIC2-F1
#
_cell.length_a   1.000
_cell.length_b   1.000
_cell.length_c   1.000
_cell.angle_alpha   90.00
_cell.angle_beta   90.00
_cell.angle_gamma   90.00
#
_symmetry.space_group_name_H-M   'P 1'
#
loop_
_entity.id
_entity.type
_entity.pdbx_description
1 polymer ?
#
loop_
_entity_poly.entity_id
_entity_poly.type
_entity_poly.pdbx_seq_one_letter_code
_entity_poly.pdbx_strand_id
1 'polypeptide(L)'
;MNLLDHFSRMARNNLWSNDRLYRAVLQFESGEFEAERTSFFPSIKATLNHILAVDHLYLDFLEEGGVGAAAHDHFVPFDEPQAL
;
A
#
# COMPACT_ATOMS: atom_id res chain seq x y z
N MET A 1 6.14 -7.67 -26.91
CA MET A 1 5.69 -7.80 -25.51
C MET A 1 4.16 -7.73 -25.54
N ASN A 2 3.47 -8.78 -25.08
CA ASN A 2 2.01 -8.76 -24.98
C ASN A 2 1.58 -8.16 -23.63
N LEU A 3 0.27 -7.94 -23.44
CA LEU A 3 -0.25 -7.37 -22.20
C LEU A 3 0.08 -8.23 -20.97
N LEU A 4 0.06 -9.56 -21.10
CA LEU A 4 0.38 -10.46 -20.00
C LEU A 4 1.84 -10.31 -19.51
N ASP A 5 2.82 -10.27 -20.42
CA ASP A 5 4.23 -10.05 -20.07
C ASP A 5 4.43 -8.65 -19.48
N HIS A 6 3.75 -7.64 -20.02
CA HIS A 6 3.80 -6.28 -19.49
C HIS A 6 3.31 -6.21 -18.03
N PHE A 7 2.11 -6.69 -17.75
CA PHE A 7 1.55 -6.69 -16.39
C PHE A 7 2.35 -7.57 -15.43
N SER A 8 2.86 -8.72 -15.89
CA SER A 8 3.74 -9.58 -15.09
C SER A 8 5.02 -8.85 -14.67
N ARG A 9 5.62 -8.04 -15.55
CA ARG A 9 6.79 -7.22 -15.22
C ARG A 9 6.43 -6.10 -14.24
N MET A 10 5.28 -5.44 -14.42
CA MET A 10 4.80 -4.42 -13.48
C MET A 10 4.57 -5.00 -12.08
N ALA A 11 3.93 -6.16 -11.98
CA ALA A 11 3.69 -6.85 -10.70
C ALA A 11 5.01 -7.20 -10.00
N ARG A 12 6.00 -7.74 -10.73
CA ARG A 12 7.34 -8.01 -10.17
C ARG A 12 8.05 -6.73 -9.72
N ASN A 13 7.94 -5.65 -10.48
CA ASN A 13 8.51 -4.36 -10.12
C ASN A 13 7.85 -3.77 -8.87
N ASN A 14 6.52 -3.89 -8.74
CA ASN A 14 5.78 -3.46 -7.56
C ASN A 14 6.24 -4.27 -6.33
N LEU A 15 6.29 -5.61 -6.43
CA LEU A 15 6.79 -6.48 -5.36
C LEU A 15 8.21 -6.11 -4.92
N TRP A 16 9.13 -5.91 -5.86
CA TRP A 16 10.51 -5.52 -5.55
C TRP A 16 10.60 -4.13 -4.89
N SER A 17 9.80 -3.17 -5.39
CA SER A 17 9.75 -1.82 -4.83
C SER A 17 9.21 -1.84 -3.40
N ASN A 18 8.16 -2.61 -3.14
CA ASN A 18 7.55 -2.77 -1.83
C ASN A 18 8.51 -3.46 -0.85
N ASP A 19 9.17 -4.56 -1.23
CA ASP A 19 10.18 -5.21 -0.38
C ASP A 19 11.30 -4.23 0.04
N ARG A 20 11.82 -3.45 -0.91
CA ARG A 20 12.86 -2.46 -0.61
C ARG A 20 12.36 -1.36 0.32
N LEU A 21 11.14 -0.86 0.09
CA LEU A 21 10.54 0.20 0.88
C LEU A 21 10.24 -0.29 2.31
N TYR A 22 9.58 -1.44 2.45
CA TYR A 22 9.21 -2.00 3.74
C TYR A 22 10.43 -2.36 4.57
N ARG A 23 11.50 -2.90 3.97
CA ARG A 23 12.76 -3.12 4.70
C ARG A 23 13.30 -1.84 5.33
N ALA A 24 13.20 -0.70 4.65
CA ALA A 24 13.64 0.58 5.20
C ALA A 24 12.70 1.04 6.33
N VAL A 25 11.38 0.93 6.13
CA VAL A 25 10.38 1.33 7.12
C VAL A 25 10.46 0.48 8.39
N LEU A 26 10.77 -0.81 8.27
CA LEU A 26 10.95 -1.72 9.41
C LEU A 26 12.19 -1.41 10.26
N GLN A 27 13.09 -0.52 9.82
CA GLN A 27 14.22 -0.04 10.62
C GLN A 27 13.89 1.23 11.43
N PHE A 28 12.68 1.77 11.28
CA PHE A 28 12.27 2.97 12.00
C PHE A 28 12.21 2.75 13.51
N GLU A 29 12.63 3.78 14.24
CA GLU A 29 12.40 3.90 15.67
C GLU A 29 10.92 4.23 15.94
N SER A 30 10.51 4.03 17.20
CA SER A 30 9.17 4.39 17.65
C SER A 30 8.87 5.86 17.34
N GLY A 31 7.70 6.16 16.77
CA GLY A 31 7.31 7.52 16.42
C GLY A 31 7.64 7.94 15.00
N GLU A 32 8.60 7.28 14.33
CA GLU A 32 9.04 7.71 13.00
C GLU A 32 8.03 7.35 11.90
N PHE A 33 7.25 6.28 12.08
CA PHE A 33 6.29 5.83 11.08
C PHE A 33 5.16 6.87 10.88
N GLU A 34 4.65 7.39 11.99
CA GLU A 34 3.60 8.40 12.08
C GLU A 34 4.10 9.85 12.04
N ALA A 35 5.41 10.08 12.18
CA ALA A 35 5.99 11.42 12.18
C ALA A 35 5.56 12.27 10.97
N GLU A 36 5.24 13.54 11.24
CA GLU A 36 4.78 14.50 10.23
C GLU A 36 5.86 14.77 9.18
N ARG A 37 5.47 14.75 7.89
CA ARG A 37 6.35 14.99 6.75
C ARG A 37 5.64 15.81 5.69
N THR A 38 6.41 16.63 4.96
CA THR A 38 5.91 17.38 3.81
C THR A 38 5.56 16.43 2.66
N SER A 39 4.27 16.11 2.53
CA SER A 39 3.71 15.23 1.51
C SER A 39 2.20 15.47 1.40
N PHE A 40 1.56 14.95 0.35
CA PHE A 40 0.10 14.96 0.22
C PHE A 40 -0.58 14.22 1.38
N PHE A 41 0.01 13.09 1.77
CA PHE A 41 -0.34 12.39 3.01
C PHE A 41 0.70 12.73 4.08
N PRO A 42 0.32 13.28 5.24
CA PRO A 42 1.26 13.95 6.13
C PRO A 42 2.20 13.01 6.90
N SER A 43 2.29 11.71 6.59
CA SER A 43 3.27 10.78 7.15
C SER A 43 3.48 9.56 6.25
N ILE A 44 4.53 8.77 6.51
CA ILE A 44 4.75 7.49 5.84
C ILE A 44 3.62 6.52 6.18
N LYS A 45 3.18 6.49 7.45
CA LYS A 45 1.99 5.75 7.89
C LYS A 45 0.75 6.07 7.08
N ALA A 46 0.42 7.35 6.92
CA ALA A 46 -0.75 7.78 6.16
C ALA A 46 -0.61 7.38 4.67
N THR A 47 0.58 7.50 4.11
CA THR A 47 0.85 7.15 2.71
C THR A 47 0.69 5.64 2.44
N LEU A 48 1.33 4.79 3.24
CA LEU A 48 1.31 3.34 3.03
C LEU A 48 -0.07 2.74 3.28
N ASN A 49 -0.78 3.22 4.31
CA ASN A 49 -2.15 2.81 4.56
C ASN A 49 -3.10 3.21 3.43
N HIS A 50 -2.93 4.41 2.86
CA HIS A 50 -3.73 4.82 1.70
C HIS A 50 -3.47 3.92 0.48
N ILE A 51 -2.21 3.60 0.18
CA ILE A 51 -1.87 2.69 -0.92
C ILE A 51 -2.57 1.34 -0.71
N LEU A 52 -2.48 0.76 0.48
CA LEU A 52 -3.09 -0.53 0.77
C LEU A 52 -4.64 -0.49 0.69
N ALA A 53 -5.27 0.57 1.19
CA ALA A 53 -6.72 0.75 1.06
C ALA A 53 -7.17 0.80 -0.42
N VAL A 54 -6.39 1.47 -1.27
CA VAL A 54 -6.66 1.55 -2.72
C VAL A 54 -6.37 0.22 -3.42
N ASP A 55 -5.35 -0.52 -2.99
CA ASP A 55 -5.07 -1.87 -3.51
C ASP A 55 -6.26 -2.82 -3.23
N HIS A 56 -6.83 -2.79 -2.02
CA HIS A 56 -8.04 -3.56 -1.70
C HIS A 56 -9.24 -3.16 -2.55
N LEU A 57 -9.45 -1.86 -2.78
CA LEU A 57 -10.50 -1.35 -3.65
C LEU A 57 -10.36 -1.88 -5.08
N TYR A 58 -9.17 -1.78 -5.67
CA TYR A 58 -8.94 -2.26 -7.03
C TYR A 58 -9.02 -3.77 -7.12
N LEU A 59 -8.57 -4.50 -6.10
CA LEU A 59 -8.69 -5.95 -6.06
C LEU A 59 -10.17 -6.37 -6.07
N ASP A 60 -11.01 -5.74 -5.24
CA ASP A 60 -12.45 -6.03 -5.24
C ASP A 60 -13.10 -5.77 -6.61
N PHE A 61 -12.73 -4.67 -7.28
CA PHE A 61 -13.22 -4.40 -8.64
C PHE A 61 -12.74 -5.42 -9.67
N LEU A 62 -11.49 -5.88 -9.59
CA LEU A 62 -10.92 -6.86 -10.52
C LEU A 62 -11.48 -8.27 -10.30
N GLU A 63 -11.76 -8.63 -9.05
CA GLU A 63 -12.29 -9.93 -8.66
C GLU A 63 -13.82 -9.98 -8.65
N GLU A 64 -14.48 -8.87 -8.97
CA GLU A 64 -15.95 -8.72 -8.88
C GLU A 64 -16.48 -9.07 -7.48
N GLY A 65 -15.74 -8.69 -6.43
CA GLY A 65 -15.98 -9.06 -5.03
C GLY A 65 -17.25 -8.46 -4.41
N GLY A 66 -17.78 -7.39 -5.01
CA GLY A 66 -19.09 -6.82 -4.67
C GLY A 66 -19.09 -5.86 -3.48
N VAL A 67 -17.93 -5.57 -2.87
CA VAL A 67 -17.78 -4.56 -1.82
C VAL A 67 -17.68 -3.16 -2.43
N GLY A 68 -17.06 -3.06 -3.61
CA GLY A 68 -16.82 -1.84 -4.36
C GLY A 68 -16.06 -0.78 -3.56
N ALA A 69 -16.47 0.49 -3.72
CA ALA A 69 -15.87 1.63 -3.02
C ALA A 69 -15.82 1.46 -1.49
N ALA A 70 -16.75 0.68 -0.92
CA ALA A 70 -16.79 0.44 0.52
C ALA A 70 -15.57 -0.35 1.04
N ALA A 71 -14.80 -1.03 0.17
CA ALA A 71 -13.56 -1.69 0.57
C ALA A 71 -12.52 -0.67 1.10
N HIS A 72 -12.51 0.53 0.53
CA HIS A 72 -11.70 1.64 1.02
C HIS A 72 -12.31 2.25 2.29
N ASP A 73 -13.62 2.46 2.32
CA ASP A 73 -14.28 3.12 3.47
C ASP A 73 -14.22 2.29 4.76
N HIS A 74 -14.20 0.97 4.64
CA HIS A 74 -14.06 0.04 5.76
C HIS A 74 -12.61 -0.30 6.10
N PHE A 75 -11.63 0.23 5.37
CA PHE A 75 -10.22 -0.05 5.63
C PHE A 75 -9.81 0.49 7.00
N VAL A 76 -9.19 -0.36 7.81
CA VAL A 76 -8.66 0.00 9.13
C VAL A 76 -7.15 0.18 8.99
N PRO A 77 -6.63 1.41 9.17
CA PRO A 77 -5.20 1.65 9.06
C PRO A 77 -4.37 0.89 10.10
N PHE A 78 -3.20 0.43 9.70
CA PHE A 78 -2.19 -0.12 10.59
C PHE A 78 -1.47 0.98 11.35
N ASP A 79 -1.36 0.78 12.65
CA ASP A 79 -0.65 1.68 13.55
C ASP A 79 0.86 1.47 13.55
N GLU A 80 1.28 0.21 13.39
CA GLU A 80 2.68 -0.21 13.44
C GLU A 80 3.15 -0.73 12.07
N PRO A 81 4.40 -0.45 11.67
CA PRO A 81 4.92 -0.84 10.37
C PRO A 81 5.10 -2.36 10.20
N GLN A 82 5.24 -3.13 11.29
CA GLN A 82 5.35 -4.60 11.25
C GLN A 82 4.05 -5.30 10.85
N ALA A 83 2.93 -4.58 10.85
CA ALA A 83 1.62 -5.11 10.50
C ALA A 83 1.24 -4.87 9.02
N LEU A 84 2.04 -4.08 8.28
CA LEU A 84 1.94 -3.91 6.83
C LEU A 84 2.57 -5.09 6.07
#